data_AF-A0A9X5XHX5-F1
#
_entry.id   AF-A0A9X5XHX5-F1
#
_cell.length_a   1.000
_cell.length_b   1.000
_cell.length_c   1.000
_cell.angle_alpha   90.00
_cell.angle_beta   90.00
_cell.angle_gamma   90.00
#
_symmetry.space_group_name_H-M   'P 1'
#
loop_
_entity.id
_entity.type
_entity.pdbx_description
1 polymer ?
#
loop_
_entity_poly.entity_id
_entity_poly.type
_entity_poly.pdbx_seq_one_letter_code
_entity_poly.pdbx_strand_id
1 'polypeptide(L)'
;SRELVQVPTPQGTVSGATARPDGTVEYLWSSAAEPSVVRSTTGEIVLDPPGLKSPGSVPVEDVWVDGPGGRVHALIQKPAGTTGPLPTVFDIHGGPTWHDSDSFAAGPAAWVDHGYAVVRINYRGSTGYGREWTDALKHRVGLIELEDIAAVREWAVTSGLADPARLILTGGSWGGYLTLLGLGTQPDAWTLGIAAVPVADYVTAYHDEMEALKAMDRTLLGGTPEEVPERFEASSPLTYVDAVKAPVYISAGVNDPRCPIRQI
;
A
#
# COMPACT_ATOMS: atom_id res chain seq x y z
N SER A 1 34.63 -21.41 5.99
CA SER A 1 33.46 -20.90 5.26
C SER A 1 32.39 -20.56 6.28
N ARG A 2 31.58 -19.51 6.07
CA ARG A 2 30.36 -19.32 6.87
C ARG A 2 29.26 -20.13 6.19
N GLU A 3 28.70 -21.10 6.89
CA GLU A 3 27.55 -21.87 6.42
C GLU A 3 26.27 -21.08 6.70
N LEU A 4 25.37 -21.01 5.72
CA LEU A 4 24.05 -20.41 5.90
C LEU A 4 23.10 -21.50 6.35
N VAL A 5 22.47 -21.31 7.51
CA VAL A 5 21.48 -22.23 8.07
C VAL A 5 20.12 -21.56 8.01
N GLN A 6 19.13 -22.26 7.46
CA GLN A 6 17.75 -21.77 7.43
C GLN A 6 17.17 -21.84 8.84
N VAL A 7 16.62 -20.71 9.30
CA VAL A 7 15.82 -20.66 10.53
C VAL A 7 14.37 -21.00 10.17
N PRO A 8 13.78 -22.08 10.71
CA PRO A 8 12.39 -22.40 10.46
C PRO A 8 11.49 -21.34 11.10
N THR A 9 10.59 -20.78 10.29
CA THR A 9 9.59 -19.80 10.73
C THR A 9 8.21 -20.26 10.24
N PRO A 10 7.12 -19.94 10.97
CA PRO A 10 5.78 -20.17 10.45
C PRO A 10 5.53 -19.31 9.19
N GLN A 11 4.57 -19.72 8.36
CA GLN A 11 4.13 -18.92 7.22
C GLN A 11 3.71 -17.52 7.68
N GLY A 12 4.15 -16.48 6.97
CA GLY A 12 3.92 -15.08 7.32
C GLY A 12 5.15 -14.24 7.04
N THR A 13 5.26 -13.11 7.73
CA THR A 13 6.36 -12.15 7.57
C THR A 13 7.17 -12.04 8.84
N VAL A 14 8.50 -12.14 8.70
CA VAL A 14 9.46 -11.69 9.72
C VAL A 14 9.87 -10.25 9.41
N SER A 15 9.46 -9.30 10.25
CA SER A 15 9.72 -7.87 10.04
C SER A 15 10.93 -7.34 10.81
N GLY A 16 11.53 -8.17 11.65
CA GLY A 16 12.77 -7.88 12.35
C GLY A 16 13.33 -9.13 13.01
N ALA A 17 14.65 -9.23 13.11
CA ALA A 17 15.32 -10.34 13.79
C ALA A 17 16.60 -9.86 14.47
N THR A 18 16.97 -10.47 15.59
CA THR A 18 18.17 -10.17 16.35
C THR A 18 18.78 -11.47 16.88
N ALA A 19 20.06 -11.69 16.57
CA ALA A 19 20.82 -12.80 17.13
C ALA A 19 21.17 -12.52 18.60
N ARG A 20 21.09 -13.55 19.44
CA ARG A 20 21.42 -13.51 20.87
C ARG A 20 22.79 -14.13 21.16
N PRO A 21 23.46 -13.77 22.27
CA PRO A 21 24.78 -14.30 22.62
C PRO A 21 24.84 -15.83 22.79
N ASP A 22 23.71 -16.46 23.09
CA ASP A 22 23.56 -17.91 23.23
C ASP A 22 23.38 -18.65 21.88
N GLY A 23 23.40 -17.92 20.77
CA GLY A 23 23.23 -18.44 19.42
C GLY A 23 21.79 -18.56 18.95
N THR A 24 20.80 -18.22 19.78
CA THR A 24 19.39 -18.15 19.36
C THR A 24 19.12 -16.90 18.54
N VAL A 25 18.00 -16.88 17.80
CA VAL A 25 17.50 -15.69 17.12
C VAL A 25 16.10 -15.38 17.64
N GLU A 26 15.91 -14.14 18.07
CA GLU A 26 14.58 -13.60 18.34
C GLU A 26 14.10 -12.78 17.16
N TYR A 27 12.84 -12.97 16.78
CA TYR A 27 12.28 -12.36 15.58
C TYR A 27 10.83 -11.92 15.79
N LEU A 28 10.48 -10.76 15.23
CA LEU A 28 9.11 -10.26 15.16
C LEU A 28 8.43 -10.92 13.97
N TRP A 29 7.36 -11.66 14.23
CA TRP A 29 6.60 -12.39 13.22
C TRP A 29 5.12 -12.05 13.30
N SER A 30 4.46 -12.02 12.15
CA SER A 30 2.99 -11.93 12.03
C SER A 30 2.57 -12.56 10.71
N SER A 31 1.28 -12.85 10.57
CA SER A 31 0.64 -13.10 9.27
C SER A 31 -0.59 -12.20 9.15
N ALA A 32 -1.19 -12.12 7.97
CA ALA A 32 -2.44 -11.38 7.80
C ALA A 32 -3.56 -11.89 8.73
N ALA A 33 -3.49 -13.16 9.14
CA ALA A 33 -4.41 -13.79 10.09
C ALA A 33 -4.01 -13.59 11.56
N GLU A 34 -2.71 -13.54 11.86
CA GLU A 34 -2.19 -13.60 13.24
C GLU A 34 -1.43 -12.32 13.62
N PRO A 35 -1.86 -11.61 14.68
CA PRO A 35 -1.18 -10.42 15.19
C PRO A 35 0.29 -10.66 15.52
N SER A 36 1.06 -9.57 15.48
CA SER A 36 2.51 -9.64 15.69
C SER A 36 2.90 -10.17 17.06
N VAL A 37 3.84 -11.11 17.08
CA VAL A 37 4.46 -11.68 18.27
C VAL A 37 5.97 -11.76 18.11
N VAL A 38 6.71 -11.63 19.22
CA VAL A 38 8.16 -11.87 19.22
C VAL A 38 8.39 -13.33 19.58
N ARG A 39 9.04 -14.08 18.67
CA ARG A 39 9.34 -15.50 18.83
C ARG A 39 10.84 -15.73 18.92
N SER A 40 11.25 -16.81 19.59
CA SER A 40 12.62 -17.31 19.57
C SER A 40 12.73 -18.56 18.69
N THR A 41 13.93 -18.82 18.17
CA THR A 41 14.27 -20.11 17.52
C THR A 41 14.16 -21.32 18.44
N THR A 42 14.03 -21.11 19.75
CA THR A 42 13.68 -22.17 20.72
C THR A 42 12.21 -22.60 20.63
N GLY A 43 11.37 -21.84 19.92
CA GLY A 43 9.93 -22.06 19.78
C GLY A 43 9.07 -21.26 20.74
N GLU A 44 9.69 -20.51 21.67
CA GLU A 44 8.99 -19.72 22.68
C GLU A 44 8.53 -18.36 22.14
N ILE A 45 7.42 -17.86 22.70
CA ILE A 45 7.04 -16.44 22.59
C ILE A 45 7.77 -15.69 23.71
N VAL A 46 8.68 -14.79 23.33
CA VAL A 46 9.58 -14.12 24.28
C VAL A 46 9.03 -12.79 24.80
N LEU A 47 8.02 -12.23 24.12
CA LEU A 47 7.34 -11.03 24.56
C LEU A 47 5.83 -11.21 24.41
N ASP A 48 5.12 -11.19 25.54
CA ASP A 48 3.66 -11.16 25.59
C ASP A 48 3.20 -9.97 26.46
N PRO A 49 2.96 -8.79 25.85
CA PRO A 49 2.58 -7.60 26.62
C PRO A 49 1.19 -7.79 27.25
N PRO A 50 0.98 -7.39 28.53
CA PRO A 50 -0.32 -7.47 29.17
C PRO A 50 -1.30 -6.47 28.53
N GLY A 51 -2.58 -6.84 28.43
CA GLY A 51 -3.64 -5.95 27.96
C GLY A 51 -4.49 -6.57 26.85
N LEU A 52 -5.26 -5.70 26.18
CA LEU A 52 -6.05 -6.09 25.02
C LEU A 52 -5.13 -6.48 23.87
N LYS A 53 -5.34 -7.67 23.33
CA LYS A 53 -4.68 -8.16 22.12
C LYS A 53 -5.59 -7.90 20.94
N SER A 54 -5.01 -7.52 19.81
CA SER A 54 -5.76 -7.52 18.55
C SER A 54 -6.32 -8.92 18.32
N PRO A 55 -7.61 -9.07 17.96
CA PRO A 55 -8.11 -10.36 17.53
C PRO A 55 -7.37 -10.79 16.25
N GLY A 56 -7.33 -12.09 16.00
CA GLY A 56 -6.93 -12.61 14.70
C GLY A 56 -7.91 -12.20 13.61
N SER A 57 -7.45 -12.29 12.37
CA SER A 57 -8.24 -12.04 11.16
C SER A 57 -8.22 -13.30 10.28
N VAL A 58 -8.30 -13.13 8.96
CA VAL A 58 -8.26 -14.19 7.96
C VAL A 58 -6.92 -14.23 7.24
N PRO A 59 -6.45 -15.43 6.81
CA PRO A 59 -5.27 -15.55 5.95
C PRO A 59 -5.43 -14.74 4.67
N VAL A 60 -4.30 -14.32 4.12
CA VAL A 60 -4.25 -13.68 2.81
C VAL A 60 -4.14 -14.72 1.70
N GLU A 61 -4.71 -14.40 0.55
CA GLU A 61 -4.54 -15.15 -0.70
C GLU A 61 -3.67 -14.33 -1.67
N ASP A 62 -2.55 -14.92 -2.11
CA ASP A 62 -1.70 -14.36 -3.17
C ASP A 62 -2.36 -14.53 -4.53
N VAL A 63 -2.52 -13.43 -5.26
CA VAL A 63 -3.04 -13.39 -6.62
C VAL A 63 -2.07 -12.67 -7.52
N TRP A 64 -1.87 -13.22 -8.72
CA TRP A 64 -1.07 -12.57 -9.74
C TRP A 64 -1.93 -12.23 -10.94
N VAL A 65 -1.96 -10.95 -11.28
CA VAL A 65 -2.77 -10.41 -12.37
C VAL A 65 -1.85 -9.92 -13.48
N ASP A 66 -2.17 -10.21 -14.74
CA ASP A 66 -1.45 -9.64 -15.86
C ASP A 66 -1.78 -8.13 -15.96
N GLY A 67 -0.75 -7.29 -15.88
CA GLY A 67 -0.85 -5.84 -16.02
C GLY A 67 0.02 -5.30 -17.16
N PRO A 68 -0.15 -4.01 -17.52
CA PRO A 68 0.58 -3.40 -18.65
C PRO A 68 2.11 -3.44 -18.53
N GLY A 69 2.62 -3.45 -17.30
CA GLY A 69 4.05 -3.53 -17.01
C GLY A 69 4.55 -4.92 -16.58
N GLY A 70 3.72 -5.96 -16.68
CA GLY A 70 4.03 -7.31 -16.23
C GLY A 70 3.04 -7.81 -15.18
N ARG A 71 3.35 -8.97 -14.58
CA ARG A 71 2.50 -9.59 -13.55
C ARG A 71 2.53 -8.77 -12.26
N VAL A 72 1.37 -8.26 -11.85
CA VAL A 72 1.15 -7.51 -10.62
C VAL A 72 0.77 -8.49 -9.50
N HIS A 73 1.46 -8.42 -8.37
CA HIS A 73 1.09 -9.19 -7.18
C HIS A 73 0.03 -8.44 -6.36
N ALA A 74 -1.04 -9.14 -6.00
CA ALA A 74 -2.09 -8.65 -5.12
C ALA A 74 -2.32 -9.64 -3.98
N LEU A 75 -2.67 -9.09 -2.83
CA LEU A 75 -2.93 -9.78 -1.58
C LEU A 75 -4.40 -9.58 -1.21
N ILE A 76 -5.16 -10.67 -1.14
CA ILE A 76 -6.61 -10.64 -0.97
C ILE A 76 -7.00 -11.17 0.41
N GLN A 77 -7.81 -10.42 1.14
CA GLN A 77 -8.50 -10.89 2.35
C GLN A 77 -10.00 -10.68 2.19
N LYS A 78 -10.81 -11.66 2.63
CA LYS A 78 -12.27 -11.57 2.58
C LYS A 78 -12.91 -12.33 3.74
N PRO A 79 -14.13 -11.95 4.16
CA PRO A 79 -14.78 -12.62 5.28
C PRO A 79 -15.04 -14.10 4.98
N ALA A 80 -14.90 -14.97 5.97
CA ALA A 80 -15.07 -16.40 5.78
C ALA A 80 -16.52 -16.76 5.40
N GLY A 81 -16.68 -17.73 4.49
CA GLY A 81 -17.99 -18.25 4.10
C GLY A 81 -18.84 -17.33 3.22
N THR A 82 -18.31 -16.20 2.77
CA THR A 82 -19.02 -15.33 1.82
C THR A 82 -19.05 -15.92 0.41
N THR A 83 -20.15 -15.70 -0.29
CA THR A 83 -20.31 -16.08 -1.71
C THR A 83 -20.76 -14.87 -2.53
N GLY A 84 -20.30 -14.82 -3.78
CA GLY A 84 -20.60 -13.72 -4.70
C GLY A 84 -19.77 -12.45 -4.47
N PRO A 85 -20.03 -11.39 -5.27
CA PRO A 85 -19.26 -10.15 -5.24
C PRO A 85 -19.45 -9.37 -3.94
N LEU A 86 -18.34 -8.92 -3.37
CA LEU A 86 -18.28 -8.19 -2.10
C LEU A 86 -18.09 -6.68 -2.32
N PRO A 87 -18.50 -5.83 -1.37
CA PRO A 87 -17.97 -4.47 -1.34
C PRO A 87 -16.47 -4.57 -1.06
N THR A 88 -15.66 -3.86 -1.84
CA THR A 88 -14.22 -4.09 -1.87
C THR A 88 -13.43 -2.82 -1.64
N VAL A 89 -12.47 -2.90 -0.72
CA VAL A 89 -11.50 -1.86 -0.41
C VAL A 89 -10.19 -2.19 -1.12
N PHE A 90 -9.74 -1.27 -1.97
CA PHE A 90 -8.41 -1.27 -2.56
C PHE A 90 -7.52 -0.44 -1.65
N ASP A 91 -6.82 -1.12 -0.75
CA ASP A 91 -5.95 -0.51 0.27
C ASP A 91 -4.53 -0.42 -0.27
N ILE A 92 -4.15 0.77 -0.70
CA ILE A 92 -2.92 1.04 -1.42
C ILE A 92 -1.85 1.49 -0.43
N HIS A 93 -0.75 0.74 -0.36
CA HIS A 93 0.35 1.07 0.54
C HIS A 93 1.03 2.40 0.21
N GLY A 94 1.67 2.97 1.23
CA GLY A 94 2.57 4.13 1.08
C GLY A 94 3.93 3.75 0.50
N GLY A 95 4.86 4.71 0.45
CA GLY A 95 6.21 4.48 -0.05
C GLY A 95 6.65 5.62 -0.97
N PRO A 96 6.90 5.37 -2.27
CA PRO A 96 6.51 4.17 -3.02
C PRO A 96 7.43 2.96 -2.85
N THR A 97 8.64 3.13 -2.29
CA THR A 97 9.62 2.06 -2.09
C THR A 97 9.29 1.19 -0.86
N TRP A 98 8.12 0.53 -0.89
CA TRP A 98 7.62 -0.40 0.12
C TRP A 98 6.88 -1.56 -0.55
N HIS A 99 6.33 -2.52 0.20
CA HIS A 99 5.35 -3.48 -0.32
C HIS A 99 4.46 -4.00 0.80
N ASP A 100 3.26 -4.44 0.45
CA ASP A 100 2.43 -5.29 1.30
C ASP A 100 2.90 -6.74 1.28
N SER A 101 2.85 -7.38 2.44
CA SER A 101 3.20 -8.79 2.64
C SER A 101 2.11 -9.51 3.44
N ASP A 102 2.28 -10.82 3.61
CA ASP A 102 1.52 -11.62 4.59
C ASP A 102 1.93 -11.23 6.02
N SER A 103 1.46 -10.08 6.47
CA SER A 103 1.70 -9.49 7.78
C SER A 103 0.40 -8.89 8.33
N PHE A 104 0.28 -8.86 9.67
CA PHE A 104 -0.93 -8.37 10.30
C PHE A 104 -1.06 -6.87 10.16
N ALA A 105 -2.22 -6.42 9.68
CA ALA A 105 -2.58 -5.01 9.62
C ALA A 105 -4.01 -4.82 10.13
N ALA A 106 -4.17 -3.94 11.12
CA ALA A 106 -5.46 -3.72 11.77
C ALA A 106 -6.51 -3.09 10.83
N GLY A 107 -6.08 -2.27 9.86
CA GLY A 107 -6.97 -1.67 8.86
C GLY A 107 -7.67 -2.73 8.00
N PRO A 108 -6.92 -3.56 7.25
CA PRO A 108 -7.47 -4.70 6.53
C PRO A 108 -8.33 -5.63 7.39
N ALA A 109 -7.89 -5.96 8.61
CA ALA A 109 -8.65 -6.80 9.52
C ALA A 109 -10.02 -6.19 9.88
N ALA A 110 -10.06 -4.89 10.20
CA ALA A 110 -11.31 -4.21 10.52
C ALA A 110 -12.26 -4.16 9.32
N TRP A 111 -11.77 -3.91 8.10
CA TRP A 111 -12.60 -3.95 6.90
C TRP A 111 -13.23 -5.33 6.65
N VAL A 112 -12.44 -6.39 6.82
CA VAL A 112 -12.92 -7.77 6.73
C VAL A 112 -13.98 -8.06 7.80
N ASP A 113 -13.76 -7.65 9.04
CA ASP A 113 -14.75 -7.80 10.13
C ASP A 113 -16.06 -7.06 9.84
N HIS A 114 -16.00 -5.98 9.06
CA HIS A 114 -17.17 -5.22 8.60
C HIS A 114 -17.77 -5.72 7.27
N GLY A 115 -17.32 -6.87 6.76
CA GLY A 115 -17.92 -7.52 5.59
C GLY A 115 -17.38 -7.08 4.24
N TYR A 116 -16.23 -6.38 4.21
CA TYR A 116 -15.56 -5.98 2.97
C TYR A 116 -14.50 -6.99 2.55
N ALA A 117 -14.33 -7.18 1.26
CA ALA A 117 -13.07 -7.71 0.74
C ALA A 117 -12.01 -6.60 0.77
N VAL A 118 -10.76 -6.96 1.02
CA VAL A 118 -9.61 -6.06 0.97
C VAL A 118 -8.63 -6.57 -0.08
N VAL A 119 -8.23 -5.69 -0.97
CA VAL A 119 -7.25 -5.93 -2.03
C VAL A 119 -6.09 -4.99 -1.81
N ARG A 120 -4.92 -5.55 -1.49
CA ARG A 120 -3.65 -4.82 -1.39
C ARG A 120 -2.80 -5.14 -2.59
N ILE A 121 -2.16 -4.13 -3.20
CA ILE A 121 -1.56 -4.25 -4.53
C ILE A 121 -0.10 -3.82 -4.46
N ASN A 122 0.79 -4.72 -4.83
CA ASN A 122 2.21 -4.43 -4.98
C ASN A 122 2.49 -3.94 -6.40
N TYR A 123 2.03 -2.72 -6.70
CA TYR A 123 2.16 -2.04 -7.99
C TYR A 123 3.63 -1.80 -8.37
N ARG A 124 3.92 -1.52 -9.66
CA ARG A 124 5.28 -1.14 -10.11
C ARG A 124 5.83 -0.01 -9.26
N GLY A 125 7.02 -0.19 -8.72
CA GLY A 125 7.56 0.67 -7.65
C GLY A 125 7.73 -0.03 -6.31
N SER A 126 6.95 -1.08 -6.09
CA SER A 126 7.03 -1.86 -4.87
C SER A 126 8.38 -2.58 -4.74
N THR A 127 8.81 -2.81 -3.51
CA THR A 127 10.02 -3.62 -3.23
C THR A 127 9.68 -5.12 -3.25
N GLY A 128 10.68 -5.99 -3.26
CA GLY A 128 10.47 -7.45 -3.19
C GLY A 128 10.32 -8.17 -4.54
N TYR A 129 10.18 -7.42 -5.65
CA TYR A 129 9.98 -7.96 -7.02
C TYR A 129 11.17 -7.73 -7.94
N GLY A 130 12.33 -7.43 -7.37
CA GLY A 130 13.54 -7.12 -8.12
C GLY A 130 13.63 -5.63 -8.52
N ARG A 131 14.85 -5.23 -8.90
CA ARG A 131 15.20 -3.83 -9.11
C ARG A 131 14.43 -3.20 -10.26
N GLU A 132 14.20 -3.95 -11.33
CA GLU A 132 13.45 -3.45 -12.51
C GLU A 132 12.03 -3.03 -12.13
N TRP A 133 11.34 -3.83 -11.30
CA TRP A 133 10.00 -3.49 -10.81
C TRP A 133 10.02 -2.25 -9.91
N THR A 134 10.96 -2.17 -8.98
CA THR A 134 11.08 -1.02 -8.06
C THR A 134 11.47 0.27 -8.79
N ASP A 135 12.37 0.21 -9.78
CA ASP A 135 12.85 1.37 -10.54
C ASP A 135 11.89 1.82 -11.66
N ALA A 136 10.82 1.05 -11.95
CA ALA A 136 9.91 1.29 -13.07
C ALA A 136 9.11 2.60 -12.99
N LEU A 137 8.91 3.15 -11.78
CA LEU A 137 8.17 4.39 -11.48
C LEU A 137 8.66 5.65 -12.22
N LYS A 138 9.87 5.58 -12.76
CA LYS A 138 10.49 6.71 -13.45
C LYS A 138 9.66 7.01 -14.70
N HIS A 139 9.54 8.28 -15.04
CA HIS A 139 8.89 8.81 -16.26
C HIS A 139 7.40 9.15 -16.19
N ARG A 140 6.54 8.35 -15.53
CA ARG A 140 5.10 8.64 -15.39
C ARG A 140 4.59 8.29 -13.99
N VAL A 141 5.13 9.02 -13.03
CA VAL A 141 4.89 8.86 -11.60
C VAL A 141 3.39 8.93 -11.29
N GLY A 142 2.89 8.01 -10.48
CA GLY A 142 1.48 7.85 -10.17
C GLY A 142 0.67 7.15 -11.26
N LEU A 143 0.89 7.47 -12.53
CA LEU A 143 0.07 6.98 -13.63
C LEU A 143 0.32 5.49 -13.96
N ILE A 144 1.56 5.02 -13.88
CA ILE A 144 1.84 3.59 -14.13
C ILE A 144 1.37 2.71 -12.97
N GLU A 145 1.44 3.22 -11.74
CA GLU A 145 0.90 2.52 -10.58
C GLU A 145 -0.61 2.39 -10.69
N LEU A 146 -1.28 3.46 -11.13
CA LEU A 146 -2.71 3.47 -11.36
C LEU A 146 -3.17 2.55 -12.50
N GLU A 147 -2.32 2.28 -13.50
CA GLU A 147 -2.57 1.24 -14.50
C GLU A 147 -2.54 -0.16 -13.89
N ASP A 148 -1.59 -0.43 -13.00
CA ASP A 148 -1.49 -1.72 -12.31
C ASP A 148 -2.67 -1.91 -11.34
N ILE A 149 -3.05 -0.85 -10.63
CA ILE A 149 -4.23 -0.84 -9.75
C ILE A 149 -5.50 -1.07 -10.57
N ALA A 150 -5.64 -0.43 -11.73
CA ALA A 150 -6.78 -0.64 -12.62
C ALA A 150 -6.85 -2.09 -13.14
N ALA A 151 -5.71 -2.70 -13.48
CA ALA A 151 -5.66 -4.10 -13.92
C ALA A 151 -6.15 -5.07 -12.82
N VAL A 152 -5.68 -4.89 -11.58
CA VAL A 152 -6.12 -5.71 -10.45
C VAL A 152 -7.59 -5.45 -10.11
N ARG A 153 -8.06 -4.20 -10.20
CA ARG A 153 -9.48 -3.85 -10.03
C ARG A 153 -10.35 -4.58 -11.04
N GLU A 154 -9.98 -4.54 -12.32
CA GLU A 154 -10.72 -5.21 -13.38
C GLU A 154 -10.76 -6.73 -13.16
N TRP A 155 -9.62 -7.33 -12.79
CA TRP A 155 -9.57 -8.73 -12.39
C TRP A 155 -10.50 -9.04 -11.20
N ALA A 156 -10.52 -8.19 -10.16
CA ALA A 156 -11.36 -8.40 -8.99
C ALA A 156 -12.85 -8.34 -9.35
N VAL A 157 -13.26 -7.46 -10.27
CA VAL A 157 -14.64 -7.39 -10.75
C VAL A 157 -14.98 -8.61 -11.61
N THR A 158 -14.14 -8.92 -12.61
CA THR A 158 -14.42 -9.98 -13.60
C THR A 158 -14.33 -11.40 -13.01
N SER A 159 -13.52 -11.60 -11.97
CA SER A 159 -13.47 -12.86 -11.20
C SER A 159 -14.69 -13.05 -10.28
N GLY A 160 -15.53 -12.03 -10.11
CA GLY A 160 -16.67 -12.05 -9.20
C GLY A 160 -16.30 -11.84 -7.73
N LEU A 161 -15.06 -11.42 -7.43
CA LEU A 161 -14.64 -11.05 -6.08
C LEU A 161 -15.29 -9.73 -5.64
N ALA A 162 -15.29 -8.73 -6.51
CA ALA A 162 -15.69 -7.36 -6.19
C ALA A 162 -16.96 -6.92 -6.92
N ASP A 163 -17.86 -6.27 -6.19
CA ASP A 163 -19.04 -5.63 -6.75
C ASP A 163 -18.62 -4.30 -7.42
N PRO A 164 -18.81 -4.14 -8.75
CA PRO A 164 -18.37 -2.94 -9.46
C PRO A 164 -19.04 -1.65 -8.97
N ALA A 165 -20.18 -1.74 -8.27
CA ALA A 165 -20.89 -0.59 -7.71
C ALA A 165 -20.46 -0.24 -6.27
N ARG A 166 -19.49 -0.95 -5.68
CA ARG A 166 -19.05 -0.78 -4.28
C ARG A 166 -17.54 -0.95 -4.14
N LEU A 167 -16.79 -0.10 -4.84
CA LEU A 167 -15.33 -0.11 -4.86
C LEU A 167 -14.78 1.14 -4.17
N ILE A 168 -13.97 0.96 -3.14
CA ILE A 168 -13.33 2.03 -2.38
C ILE A 168 -11.85 2.05 -2.75
N LEU A 169 -11.32 3.22 -3.09
CA LEU A 169 -9.87 3.43 -3.21
C LEU A 169 -9.38 4.14 -1.95
N THR A 170 -8.40 3.58 -1.26
CA THR A 170 -7.88 4.15 -0.02
C THR A 170 -6.39 3.96 0.10
N GLY A 171 -5.73 4.87 0.80
CA GLY A 171 -4.31 4.72 1.11
C GLY A 171 -3.76 5.88 1.94
N GLY A 172 -2.56 5.65 2.47
CA GLY A 172 -1.81 6.63 3.25
C GLY A 172 -0.53 7.09 2.54
N SER A 173 -0.14 8.35 2.70
CA SER A 173 1.08 8.91 2.10
C SER A 173 1.07 8.71 0.56
N TRP A 174 2.01 7.97 -0.01
CA TRP A 174 1.98 7.63 -1.44
C TRP A 174 0.67 6.96 -1.89
N GLY A 175 0.10 6.08 -1.06
CA GLY A 175 -1.20 5.47 -1.35
C GLY A 175 -2.34 6.48 -1.30
N GLY A 176 -2.23 7.51 -0.46
CA GLY A 176 -3.17 8.64 -0.43
C GLY A 176 -3.04 9.52 -1.67
N TYR A 177 -1.80 9.77 -2.12
CA TYR A 177 -1.51 10.40 -3.40
C TYR A 177 -2.13 9.64 -4.58
N LEU A 178 -1.88 8.32 -4.67
CA LEU A 178 -2.49 7.46 -5.70
C LEU A 178 -4.01 7.43 -5.58
N THR A 179 -4.55 7.51 -4.37
CA THR A 179 -6.00 7.62 -4.15
C THR A 179 -6.54 8.87 -4.82
N LEU A 180 -5.99 10.06 -4.52
CA LEU A 180 -6.47 11.32 -5.11
C LEU A 180 -6.24 11.36 -6.63
N LEU A 181 -5.07 10.94 -7.10
CA LEU A 181 -4.77 10.89 -8.54
C LEU A 181 -5.71 9.93 -9.28
N GLY A 182 -6.00 8.77 -8.69
CA GLY A 182 -6.89 7.75 -9.25
C GLY A 182 -8.33 8.24 -9.35
N LEU A 183 -8.82 8.99 -8.37
CA LEU A 183 -10.17 9.57 -8.41
C LEU A 183 -10.33 10.60 -9.55
N GLY A 184 -9.28 11.36 -9.87
CA GLY A 184 -9.32 12.35 -10.94
C GLY A 184 -9.09 11.75 -12.32
N THR A 185 -8.13 10.82 -12.44
CA THR A 185 -7.75 10.22 -13.74
C THR A 185 -8.65 9.05 -14.15
N GLN A 186 -9.32 8.40 -13.18
CA GLN A 186 -10.22 7.27 -13.39
C GLN A 186 -11.57 7.51 -12.67
N PRO A 187 -12.32 8.58 -13.00
CA PRO A 187 -13.40 9.08 -12.17
C PRO A 187 -14.63 8.17 -12.08
N ASP A 188 -14.79 7.23 -13.01
CA ASP A 188 -15.88 6.24 -13.02
C ASP A 188 -15.47 4.90 -12.40
N ALA A 189 -14.22 4.76 -11.95
CA ALA A 189 -13.70 3.49 -11.43
C ALA A 189 -14.06 3.23 -9.96
N TRP A 190 -14.34 4.29 -9.19
CA TRP A 190 -14.40 4.24 -7.73
C TRP A 190 -15.69 4.87 -7.21
N THR A 191 -16.19 4.34 -6.10
CA THR A 191 -17.41 4.83 -5.42
C THR A 191 -17.13 5.68 -4.20
N LEU A 192 -15.92 5.62 -3.65
CA LEU A 192 -15.44 6.42 -2.53
C LEU A 192 -13.91 6.47 -2.56
N GLY A 193 -13.35 7.65 -2.27
CA GLY A 193 -11.92 7.83 -2.01
C GLY A 193 -11.63 8.20 -0.56
N ILE A 194 -10.66 7.53 0.07
CA ILE A 194 -10.20 7.85 1.43
C ILE A 194 -8.68 8.06 1.39
N ALA A 195 -8.25 9.32 1.50
CA ALA A 195 -6.85 9.69 1.39
C ALA A 195 -6.30 10.20 2.73
N ALA A 196 -5.37 9.45 3.31
CA ALA A 196 -4.69 9.83 4.56
C ALA A 196 -3.30 10.40 4.26
N VAL A 197 -3.00 11.57 4.84
CA VAL A 197 -1.76 12.35 4.64
C VAL A 197 -1.28 12.33 3.18
N PRO A 198 -2.15 12.65 2.20
CA PRO A 198 -1.81 12.51 0.78
C PRO A 198 -0.92 13.66 0.28
N VAL A 199 -0.38 13.51 -0.92
CA VAL A 199 0.00 14.65 -1.77
C VAL A 199 -1.15 14.88 -2.76
N ALA A 200 -1.75 16.07 -2.75
CA ALA A 200 -2.89 16.51 -3.57
C ALA A 200 -2.47 17.57 -4.59
N ASP A 201 -1.62 18.53 -4.21
CA ASP A 201 -0.87 19.38 -5.13
C ASP A 201 0.63 19.13 -5.02
N TYR A 202 1.19 18.45 -6.02
CA TYR A 202 2.59 18.04 -6.04
C TYR A 202 3.56 19.24 -6.09
N VAL A 203 3.20 20.31 -6.80
CA VAL A 203 4.06 21.51 -6.90
C VAL A 203 4.12 22.21 -5.54
N THR A 204 2.96 22.43 -4.92
CA THR A 204 2.91 23.03 -3.59
C THR A 204 3.61 22.15 -2.54
N ALA A 205 3.39 20.83 -2.57
CA ALA A 205 4.05 19.89 -1.67
C ALA A 205 5.57 19.96 -1.76
N TYR A 206 6.13 19.91 -2.98
CA TYR A 206 7.57 20.00 -3.23
C TYR A 206 8.22 21.26 -2.62
N HIS A 207 7.52 22.39 -2.61
CA HIS A 207 8.06 23.62 -2.03
C HIS A 207 8.06 23.62 -0.50
N ASP A 208 7.12 22.93 0.13
CA ASP A 208 6.91 22.99 1.58
C ASP A 208 7.51 21.81 2.35
N GLU A 209 7.71 20.66 1.69
CA GLU A 209 8.17 19.44 2.34
C GLU A 209 9.64 19.48 2.76
N MET A 210 10.04 18.50 3.57
CA MET A 210 11.44 18.35 3.98
C MET A 210 12.36 18.01 2.79
N GLU A 211 13.62 18.49 2.83
CA GLU A 211 14.58 18.35 1.73
C GLU A 211 14.83 16.89 1.28
N ALA A 212 14.71 15.93 2.20
CA ALA A 212 14.87 14.51 1.86
C ALA A 212 13.80 14.02 0.86
N LEU A 213 12.56 14.53 0.95
CA LEU A 213 11.52 14.23 -0.02
C LEU A 213 11.73 14.99 -1.32
N LYS A 214 12.16 16.26 -1.27
CA LYS A 214 12.48 17.01 -2.49
C LYS A 214 13.54 16.30 -3.33
N ALA A 215 14.55 15.73 -2.67
CA ALA A 215 15.58 14.93 -3.34
C ALA A 215 15.02 13.65 -3.98
N MET A 216 14.06 13.01 -3.32
CA MET A 216 13.35 11.84 -3.84
C MET A 216 12.49 12.23 -5.05
N ASP A 217 11.72 13.30 -4.97
CA ASP A 217 10.89 13.80 -6.05
C ASP A 217 11.69 14.21 -7.28
N ARG A 218 12.81 14.91 -7.10
CA ARG A 218 13.75 15.21 -8.20
C ARG A 218 14.24 13.94 -8.89
N THR A 219 14.43 12.85 -8.14
CA THR A 219 14.86 11.56 -8.70
C THR A 219 13.72 10.86 -9.44
N LEU A 220 12.49 10.89 -8.90
CA LEU A 220 11.33 10.24 -9.49
C LEU A 220 10.84 10.97 -10.76
N LEU A 221 10.69 12.29 -10.67
CA LEU A 221 10.16 13.14 -11.72
C LEU A 221 11.26 13.60 -12.69
N GLY A 222 12.53 13.52 -12.30
CA GLY A 222 13.68 13.83 -13.16
C GLY A 222 14.02 15.32 -13.27
N GLY A 223 13.70 16.10 -12.23
CA GLY A 223 13.99 17.54 -12.12
C GLY A 223 13.14 18.21 -11.04
N THR A 224 13.29 19.52 -10.86
CA THR A 224 12.38 20.34 -10.03
C THR A 224 11.07 20.69 -10.78
N PRO A 225 10.02 21.21 -10.11
CA PRO A 225 8.82 21.71 -10.79
C PRO A 225 9.12 22.74 -11.89
N GLU A 226 10.17 23.55 -11.73
CA GLU A 226 10.59 24.54 -12.73
C GLU A 226 11.32 23.91 -13.93
N GLU A 227 12.05 22.82 -13.71
CA GLU A 227 12.81 22.13 -14.75
C GLU A 227 11.93 21.19 -15.59
N VAL A 228 10.95 20.54 -14.95
CA VAL A 228 10.05 19.56 -15.58
C VAL A 228 8.57 19.81 -15.23
N PRO A 229 8.03 21.01 -15.51
CA PRO A 229 6.68 21.41 -15.08
C PRO A 229 5.59 20.46 -15.56
N GLU A 230 5.67 20.00 -16.81
CA GLU A 230 4.70 19.07 -17.39
C GLU A 230 4.63 17.73 -16.65
N ARG A 231 5.75 17.27 -16.06
CA ARG A 231 5.78 16.01 -15.30
C ARG A 231 5.13 16.16 -13.93
N PHE A 232 5.37 17.27 -13.25
CA PHE A 232 4.70 17.59 -11.99
C PHE A 232 3.21 17.79 -12.22
N GLU A 233 2.81 18.54 -13.25
CA GLU A 233 1.40 18.75 -13.61
C GLU A 233 0.70 17.43 -13.92
N ALA A 234 1.28 16.57 -14.78
CA ALA A 234 0.69 15.29 -15.12
C ALA A 234 0.57 14.33 -13.92
N SER A 235 1.44 14.46 -12.93
CA SER A 235 1.45 13.64 -11.72
C SER A 235 0.61 14.25 -10.60
N SER A 236 0.24 15.53 -10.65
CA SER A 236 -0.46 16.21 -9.56
C SER A 236 -1.96 15.91 -9.54
N PRO A 237 -2.54 15.39 -8.44
CA PRO A 237 -3.98 15.15 -8.35
C PRO A 237 -4.83 16.40 -8.59
N LEU A 238 -4.35 17.57 -8.15
CA LEU A 238 -5.03 18.86 -8.32
C LEU A 238 -5.36 19.17 -9.80
N THR A 239 -4.51 18.72 -10.73
CA THR A 239 -4.72 18.85 -12.17
C THR A 239 -6.04 18.21 -12.64
N TYR A 240 -6.52 17.19 -11.93
CA TYR A 240 -7.67 16.38 -12.31
C TYR A 240 -8.88 16.56 -11.39
N VAL A 241 -8.85 17.55 -10.48
CA VAL A 241 -9.87 17.72 -9.44
C VAL A 241 -11.29 17.89 -10.00
N ASP A 242 -11.43 18.59 -11.12
CA ASP A 242 -12.74 18.84 -11.76
C ASP A 242 -13.38 17.56 -12.33
N ALA A 243 -12.59 16.50 -12.55
CA ALA A 243 -13.08 15.22 -13.04
C ALA A 243 -13.60 14.32 -11.92
N VAL A 244 -13.26 14.60 -10.64
CA VAL A 244 -13.60 13.75 -9.50
C VAL A 244 -15.12 13.67 -9.31
N LYS A 245 -15.67 12.45 -9.38
CA LYS A 245 -17.11 12.17 -9.22
C LYS A 245 -17.46 11.54 -7.87
N ALA A 246 -16.57 10.70 -7.35
CA ALA A 246 -16.81 9.99 -6.08
C ALA A 246 -16.71 10.94 -4.89
N PRO A 247 -17.46 10.71 -3.79
CA PRO A 247 -17.18 11.34 -2.52
C PRO A 247 -15.73 11.10 -2.07
N VAL A 248 -15.12 12.11 -1.45
CA VAL A 248 -13.73 12.06 -0.99
C VAL A 248 -13.65 12.41 0.50
N TYR A 249 -12.95 11.58 1.27
CA TYR A 249 -12.50 11.90 2.61
C TYR A 249 -10.99 12.14 2.59
N ILE A 250 -10.55 13.27 3.15
CA ILE A 250 -9.13 13.61 3.30
C ILE A 250 -8.83 13.82 4.78
N SER A 251 -7.78 13.16 5.28
CA SER A 251 -7.27 13.38 6.64
C SER A 251 -5.80 13.78 6.57
N ALA A 252 -5.45 14.94 7.13
CA ALA A 252 -4.09 15.47 7.10
C ALA A 252 -3.63 15.95 8.48
N GLY A 253 -2.34 15.83 8.74
CA GLY A 253 -1.71 16.29 9.98
C GLY A 253 -1.24 17.74 9.85
N VAL A 254 -1.67 18.60 10.77
CA VAL A 254 -1.25 20.02 10.81
C VAL A 254 0.27 20.22 10.99
N ASN A 255 0.95 19.19 11.51
CA ASN A 255 2.39 19.20 11.78
C ASN A 255 3.16 18.15 10.94
N ASP A 256 2.58 17.62 9.85
CA ASP A 256 3.29 16.63 9.02
C ASP A 256 4.37 17.32 8.15
N PRO A 257 5.68 17.07 8.39
CA PRO A 257 6.74 17.69 7.61
C PRO A 257 6.99 17.00 6.26
N ARG A 258 6.33 15.86 6.02
CA ARG A 258 6.46 15.05 4.80
C ARG A 258 5.38 15.42 3.80
N CYS A 259 4.14 15.56 4.25
CA CYS A 259 3.02 15.98 3.42
C CYS A 259 2.35 17.21 4.07
N PRO A 260 2.95 18.41 3.93
CA PRO A 260 2.46 19.62 4.59
C PRO A 260 1.02 19.95 4.17
N ILE A 261 0.23 20.57 5.04
CA ILE A 261 -1.23 20.73 4.80
C ILE A 261 -1.59 21.76 3.72
N ARG A 262 -0.68 22.69 3.35
CA ARG A 262 -0.98 23.80 2.43
C ARG A 262 -1.35 23.37 1.01
N GLN A 263 -0.89 22.19 0.59
CA GLN A 263 -1.16 21.60 -0.73
C GLN A 263 -2.55 20.97 -0.88
N ILE A 264 -3.34 20.87 0.20
CA ILE A 264 -4.68 20.26 0.20
C ILE A 264 -5.73 21.32 -0.10
#